data_AF-W9Z623-F1
#
_entry.id   AF-W9Z623-F1
#
_cell.length_a   1.000
_cell.length_b   1.000
_cell.length_c   1.000
_cell.angle_alpha   90.00
_cell.angle_beta   90.00
_cell.angle_gamma   90.00
#
_symmetry.space_group_name_H-M   'P 1'
#
loop_
_entity.id
_entity.type
_entity.pdbx_description
1 polymer ?
#
loop_
_entity_poly.entity_id
_entity_poly.type
_entity_poly.pdbx_seq_one_letter_code
_entity_poly.pdbx_strand_id
1 'polypeptide(L)'
;MSSSTCLKEPSLDLHHTTKAVVRWREDDTMQFLTKPDPRSSAVTFNTRFNGEAAFFELGVPVKLKGLDIVTKAMVRVCASSIVSLEVVKNPTVPTTIGEAFKSTTLSLDFTLKCPPTIIVHTAAVEPLSASKKSSGVVLDAIRDLSKATALSIYIEARDAPPKLQHISDAASQGLFKSCSTRYHIASLYGGIGGKLIEPSGDTAAPPSYDETTSRPPPPPPPIEFPSKKRPRQDTETERDDITLL
;
A
#
# COMPACT_ATOMS: atom_id res chain seq x y z
N MET A 1 -0.36 -51.09 -12.65
CA MET A 1 0.66 -50.41 -11.83
C MET A 1 1.03 -49.13 -12.55
N SER A 2 0.29 -48.06 -12.30
CA SER A 2 0.58 -46.76 -12.90
C SER A 2 1.63 -46.06 -12.03
N SER A 3 2.87 -46.09 -12.48
CA SER A 3 3.95 -45.31 -11.89
C SER A 3 3.63 -43.83 -12.09
N SER A 4 3.16 -43.19 -11.03
CA SER A 4 3.02 -41.74 -10.97
C SER A 4 4.42 -41.15 -10.98
N THR A 5 4.92 -40.77 -12.15
CA THR A 5 6.14 -39.97 -12.27
C THR A 5 5.85 -38.61 -11.64
N CYS A 6 6.21 -38.47 -10.37
CA CYS A 6 6.35 -37.20 -9.71
C CYS A 6 7.38 -36.42 -10.52
N LEU A 7 6.92 -35.47 -11.33
CA LEU A 7 7.80 -34.52 -12.00
C LEU A 7 8.68 -33.92 -10.91
N LYS A 8 9.97 -34.13 -11.05
CA LYS A 8 11.02 -33.59 -10.19
C LYS A 8 10.87 -32.07 -10.28
N GLU A 9 10.18 -31.46 -9.31
CA GLU A 9 10.12 -30.01 -9.21
C GLU A 9 11.57 -29.52 -9.29
N PRO A 10 11.92 -28.64 -10.23
CA PRO A 10 13.22 -28.02 -10.16
C PRO A 10 13.27 -27.35 -8.79
N SER A 11 14.21 -27.78 -7.94
CA SER A 11 14.48 -27.18 -6.64
C SER A 11 15.02 -25.78 -6.90
N LEU A 12 14.13 -24.88 -7.29
CA LEU A 12 14.38 -23.48 -7.50
C LEU A 12 14.39 -22.86 -6.11
N ASP A 13 15.55 -22.94 -5.44
CA ASP A 13 15.82 -22.12 -4.27
C ASP A 13 16.42 -20.80 -4.76
N LEU A 14 15.59 -19.76 -4.73
CA LEU A 14 15.92 -18.42 -5.16
C LEU A 14 15.41 -17.43 -4.12
N HIS A 15 16.33 -16.60 -3.63
CA HIS A 15 16.02 -15.40 -2.88
C HIS A 15 16.83 -14.26 -3.49
N HIS A 16 16.13 -13.26 -4.03
CA HIS A 16 16.77 -12.11 -4.67
C HIS A 16 16.04 -10.82 -4.32
N THR A 17 16.80 -9.76 -4.05
CA THR A 17 16.28 -8.42 -3.78
C THR A 17 17.00 -7.42 -4.65
N THR A 18 16.25 -6.56 -5.34
CA THR A 18 16.80 -5.48 -6.16
C THR A 18 15.97 -4.21 -6.03
N LYS A 19 16.53 -3.07 -6.45
CA LYS A 19 15.78 -1.81 -6.55
C LYS A 19 14.72 -1.93 -7.63
N ALA A 20 13.55 -1.37 -7.37
CA ALA A 20 12.45 -1.40 -8.32
C ALA A 20 11.66 -0.10 -8.34
N VAL A 21 10.88 0.06 -9.41
CA VAL A 21 9.74 0.99 -9.48
C VAL A 21 8.57 0.25 -10.12
N VAL A 22 7.34 0.66 -9.81
CA VAL A 22 6.14 -0.03 -10.30
C VAL A 22 5.20 0.96 -11.00
N ARG A 23 4.56 0.46 -12.06
CA ARG A 23 3.50 1.11 -12.81
C ARG A 23 2.26 0.23 -12.80
N TRP A 24 1.09 0.83 -12.67
CA TRP A 24 -0.20 0.15 -12.84
C TRP A 24 -1.20 1.12 -13.46
N ARG A 25 -2.36 0.61 -13.87
CA ARG A 25 -3.46 1.43 -14.36
C ARG A 25 -4.53 1.54 -13.27
N GLU A 26 -5.05 2.74 -13.08
CA GLU A 26 -6.19 3.07 -12.22
C GLU A 26 -7.14 3.94 -13.03
N ASP A 27 -8.38 3.50 -13.25
CA ASP A 27 -9.42 4.24 -13.98
C ASP A 27 -8.90 4.89 -15.29
N ASP A 28 -8.20 4.08 -16.10
CA ASP A 28 -7.52 4.46 -17.35
C ASP A 28 -6.34 5.44 -17.24
N THR A 29 -6.05 5.91 -16.03
CA THR A 29 -4.87 6.71 -15.72
C THR A 29 -3.68 5.81 -15.34
N MET A 30 -2.51 6.09 -15.91
CA MET A 30 -1.28 5.40 -15.56
C MET A 30 -0.71 5.97 -14.26
N GLN A 31 -0.59 5.12 -13.25
CA GLN A 31 -0.02 5.45 -11.95
C GLN A 31 1.39 4.88 -11.81
N PHE A 32 2.18 5.53 -10.96
CA PHE A 32 3.59 5.17 -10.74
C PHE A 32 3.96 5.31 -9.26
N LEU A 33 4.73 4.35 -8.76
CA LEU A 33 5.36 4.44 -7.46
C LEU A 33 6.88 4.35 -7.64
N THR A 34 7.48 5.52 -7.82
CA THR A 34 8.93 5.70 -8.03
C THR A 34 9.65 6.26 -6.79
N LYS A 35 8.92 6.93 -5.89
CA LYS A 35 9.47 7.65 -4.74
C LYS A 35 8.81 7.16 -3.45
N PRO A 36 9.51 6.39 -2.61
CA PRO A 36 8.98 5.97 -1.32
C PRO A 36 9.12 7.10 -0.29
N ASP A 37 8.70 6.82 0.94
CA ASP A 37 8.92 7.72 2.08
C ASP A 37 9.66 7.00 3.21
N PRO A 38 10.87 7.47 3.60
CA PRO A 38 11.55 8.68 3.14
C PRO A 38 12.12 8.54 1.72
N ARG A 39 12.30 9.67 1.04
CA ARG A 39 12.80 9.73 -0.36
C ARG A 39 14.24 9.21 -0.53
N SER A 40 15.01 9.13 0.55
CA SER A 40 16.36 8.56 0.56
C SER A 40 16.36 7.03 0.47
N SER A 41 15.22 6.38 0.73
CA SER A 41 15.04 4.93 0.58
C SER A 41 14.65 4.57 -0.85
N ALA A 42 14.62 3.28 -1.14
CA ALA A 42 14.19 2.75 -2.44
C ALA A 42 13.04 1.76 -2.28
N VAL A 43 12.13 1.74 -3.26
CA VAL A 43 11.23 0.61 -3.45
C VAL A 43 12.07 -0.58 -3.91
N THR A 44 11.77 -1.75 -3.37
CA THR A 44 12.53 -2.99 -3.63
C THR A 44 11.63 -4.04 -4.22
N PHE A 45 12.14 -4.82 -5.17
CA PHE A 45 11.52 -6.03 -5.68
C PHE A 45 12.23 -7.24 -5.10
N ASN A 46 11.46 -8.09 -4.44
CA ASN A 46 11.92 -9.33 -3.82
C ASN A 46 11.29 -10.50 -4.57
N THR A 47 12.13 -11.46 -4.93
CA THR A 47 11.72 -12.71 -5.54
C THR A 47 12.08 -13.84 -4.59
N ARG A 48 11.10 -14.66 -4.20
CA ARG A 48 11.35 -15.82 -3.36
C ARG A 48 10.64 -17.06 -3.90
N PHE A 49 11.46 -18.03 -4.30
CA PHE A 49 11.04 -19.35 -4.72
C PHE A 49 11.80 -20.39 -3.91
N ASN A 50 11.09 -21.32 -3.28
CA ASN A 50 11.61 -22.55 -2.68
C ASN A 50 10.45 -23.53 -2.49
N GLY A 51 10.68 -24.69 -1.85
CA GLY A 51 9.63 -25.69 -1.62
C GLY A 51 8.44 -25.22 -0.79
N GLU A 52 8.55 -24.08 -0.12
CA GLU A 52 7.53 -23.53 0.80
C GLU A 52 7.00 -22.14 0.36
N ALA A 53 7.59 -21.52 -0.66
CA ALA A 53 7.31 -20.15 -1.04
C ALA A 53 7.43 -19.97 -2.55
N ALA A 54 6.42 -19.38 -3.18
CA ALA A 54 6.46 -18.95 -4.57
C ALA A 54 5.73 -17.62 -4.71
N PHE A 55 6.46 -16.50 -4.56
CA PHE A 55 5.88 -15.17 -4.64
C PHE A 55 6.90 -14.11 -5.07
N PHE A 56 6.33 -12.99 -5.50
CA PHE A 56 7.02 -11.73 -5.77
C PHE A 56 6.52 -10.67 -4.80
N GLU A 57 7.39 -9.80 -4.32
CA GLU A 57 7.01 -8.73 -3.40
C GLU A 57 7.64 -7.40 -3.74
N LEU A 58 6.85 -6.35 -3.70
CA LEU A 58 7.35 -4.99 -3.64
C LEU A 58 7.46 -4.55 -2.20
N GLY A 59 8.68 -4.33 -1.70
CA GLY A 59 8.91 -3.71 -0.41
C GLY A 59 8.96 -2.19 -0.56
N VAL A 60 7.95 -1.50 -0.04
CA VAL A 60 7.78 -0.05 -0.13
C VAL A 60 8.04 0.61 1.23
N PRO A 61 9.13 1.38 1.38
CA PRO A 61 9.37 2.15 2.59
C PRO A 61 8.27 3.18 2.85
N VAL A 62 7.72 3.17 4.08
CA VAL A 62 6.64 4.06 4.52
C VAL A 62 6.67 4.21 6.05
N LYS A 63 6.19 5.36 6.57
CA LYS A 63 5.91 5.53 8.00
C LYS A 63 4.41 5.38 8.29
N LEU A 64 4.08 4.42 9.15
CA LEU A 64 2.70 4.10 9.55
C LEU A 64 2.46 4.54 11.00
N LYS A 65 1.21 4.87 11.34
CA LYS A 65 0.83 5.07 12.75
C LYS A 65 1.00 3.77 13.54
N GLY A 66 1.40 3.91 14.80
CA GLY A 66 1.77 2.79 15.68
C GLY A 66 3.24 2.37 15.58
N LEU A 67 4.00 2.96 14.66
CA LEU A 67 5.43 2.69 14.49
C LEU A 67 6.22 3.99 14.55
N ASP A 68 7.25 4.02 15.39
CA ASP A 68 8.21 5.14 15.46
C ASP A 68 9.35 5.00 14.43
N ILE A 69 9.32 3.94 13.64
CA ILE A 69 10.33 3.60 12.63
C ILE A 69 9.78 3.73 11.20
N VAL A 70 10.69 3.86 10.24
CA VAL A 70 10.36 3.59 8.83
C VAL A 70 10.24 2.08 8.67
N THR A 71 9.09 1.62 8.21
CA THR A 71 8.85 0.20 7.91
C THR A 71 8.78 -0.02 6.40
N LYS A 72 8.77 -1.27 5.97
CA LYS A 72 8.47 -1.65 4.58
C LYS A 72 7.08 -2.28 4.53
N ALA A 73 6.13 -1.61 3.89
CA ALA A 73 4.89 -2.28 3.49
C ALA A 73 5.21 -3.19 2.31
N MET A 74 4.79 -4.45 2.37
CA MET A 74 5.01 -5.42 1.31
C MET A 74 3.74 -5.56 0.48
N VAL A 75 3.85 -5.39 -0.83
CA VAL A 75 2.79 -5.71 -1.79
C VAL A 75 3.17 -7.03 -2.45
N ARG A 76 2.47 -8.11 -2.08
CA ARG A 76 2.80 -9.48 -2.48
C ARG A 76 1.89 -9.99 -3.60
N VAL A 77 2.52 -10.48 -4.65
CA VAL A 77 1.91 -11.26 -5.73
C VAL A 77 2.27 -12.73 -5.52
N CYS A 78 1.28 -13.57 -5.27
CA CYS A 78 1.47 -15.01 -5.22
C CYS A 78 1.72 -15.54 -6.63
N ALA A 79 2.72 -16.41 -6.83
CA ALA A 79 3.01 -16.91 -8.16
C ALA A 79 1.83 -17.73 -8.75
N SER A 80 1.04 -18.38 -7.89
CA SER A 80 -0.19 -19.09 -8.27
C SER A 80 -1.36 -18.18 -8.70
N SER A 81 -1.27 -16.86 -8.48
CA SER A 81 -2.29 -15.90 -8.95
C SER A 81 -1.92 -15.24 -10.27
N ILE A 82 -0.77 -15.59 -10.86
CA ILE A 82 -0.30 -15.04 -12.13
C ILE A 82 -1.02 -15.76 -13.28
N VAL A 83 -1.61 -14.98 -14.18
CA VAL A 83 -2.15 -15.44 -15.46
C VAL A 83 -1.05 -15.37 -16.52
N SER A 84 -0.30 -14.26 -16.56
CA SER A 84 0.88 -14.12 -17.40
C SER A 84 1.94 -13.25 -16.72
N LEU A 85 3.19 -13.61 -16.96
CA LEU A 85 4.37 -12.82 -16.62
C LEU A 85 5.25 -12.77 -17.87
N GLU A 86 5.53 -11.55 -18.33
CA GLU A 86 6.41 -11.29 -19.47
C GLU A 86 7.63 -10.47 -19.04
N VAL A 87 8.81 -10.89 -19.53
CA VAL A 87 10.07 -10.18 -19.30
C VAL A 87 10.41 -9.37 -20.55
N VAL A 88 10.22 -8.05 -20.49
CA VAL A 88 10.50 -7.14 -21.60
C VAL A 88 11.88 -6.50 -21.41
N LYS A 89 12.78 -6.75 -22.37
CA LYS A 89 14.11 -6.14 -22.39
C LYS A 89 14.05 -4.77 -23.07
N ASN A 90 14.74 -3.78 -22.51
CA ASN A 90 14.78 -2.40 -23.03
C ASN A 90 13.38 -1.81 -23.28
N PRO A 91 12.48 -1.81 -22.28
CA PRO A 91 11.15 -1.26 -22.44
C PRO A 91 11.21 0.26 -22.71
N THR A 92 10.27 0.77 -23.51
CA THR A 92 10.04 2.21 -23.60
C THR A 92 9.45 2.70 -22.29
N VAL A 93 10.23 3.46 -21.51
CA VAL A 93 9.81 3.96 -20.19
C VAL A 93 9.71 5.48 -20.18
N PRO A 94 8.73 6.05 -19.45
CA PRO A 94 8.71 7.49 -19.15
C PRO A 94 10.00 7.93 -18.46
N THR A 95 10.39 9.19 -18.66
CA THR A 95 11.60 9.79 -18.08
C THR A 95 11.70 9.58 -16.57
N THR A 96 10.57 9.64 -15.85
CA THR A 96 10.50 9.44 -14.40
C THR A 96 10.94 8.04 -13.94
N ILE A 97 10.74 7.01 -14.76
CA ILE A 97 11.24 5.65 -14.51
C ILE A 97 12.70 5.55 -14.95
N GLY A 98 13.05 6.13 -16.10
CA GLY A 98 14.42 6.16 -16.61
C GLY A 98 15.41 6.78 -15.60
N GLU A 99 15.02 7.88 -14.95
CA GLU A 99 15.82 8.55 -13.91
C GLU A 99 16.01 7.71 -12.64
N ALA A 100 15.16 6.70 -12.41
CA ALA A 100 15.28 5.83 -11.23
C ALA A 100 16.47 4.87 -11.36
N PHE A 101 16.95 4.61 -12.57
CA PHE A 101 17.97 3.62 -12.88
C PHE A 101 19.17 4.26 -13.59
N LYS A 102 20.36 3.71 -13.36
CA LYS A 102 21.61 4.19 -13.96
C LYS A 102 22.03 3.34 -15.18
N SER A 103 21.28 2.30 -15.48
CA SER A 103 21.59 1.33 -16.54
C SER A 103 20.33 0.87 -17.27
N THR A 104 20.52 -0.01 -18.24
CA THR A 104 19.44 -0.72 -18.94
C THR A 104 18.40 -1.27 -17.97
N THR A 105 17.14 -1.02 -18.29
CA THR A 105 15.97 -1.44 -17.52
C THR A 105 15.34 -2.70 -18.11
N LEU A 106 14.77 -3.55 -17.26
CA LEU A 106 13.86 -4.62 -17.64
C LEU A 106 12.46 -4.29 -17.10
N SER A 107 11.42 -4.66 -17.85
CA SER A 107 10.04 -4.69 -17.36
C SER A 107 9.65 -6.13 -17.04
N LEU A 108 8.96 -6.31 -15.93
CA LEU A 108 8.24 -7.52 -15.56
C LEU A 108 6.76 -7.17 -15.62
N ASP A 109 6.10 -7.59 -16.69
CA ASP A 109 4.70 -7.26 -16.94
C ASP A 109 3.82 -8.41 -16.44
N PHE A 110 3.03 -8.12 -15.41
CA PHE A 110 2.16 -9.07 -14.74
C PHE A 110 0.71 -8.86 -15.15
N THR A 111 0.04 -9.97 -15.47
CA THR A 111 -1.42 -10.09 -15.45
C THR A 111 -1.81 -11.10 -14.38
N LEU A 112 -2.73 -10.71 -13.50
CA LEU A 112 -3.08 -11.45 -12.29
C LEU A 112 -4.57 -11.83 -12.29
N LYS A 113 -4.86 -13.04 -11.79
CA LYS A 113 -6.22 -13.50 -11.51
C LYS A 113 -6.80 -12.83 -10.27
N CYS A 114 -5.95 -12.62 -9.26
CA CYS A 114 -6.33 -12.00 -7.99
C CYS A 114 -5.39 -10.83 -7.72
N PRO A 115 -5.89 -9.71 -7.15
CA PRO A 115 -5.05 -8.57 -6.82
C PRO A 115 -3.96 -8.91 -5.79
N PRO A 116 -2.87 -8.13 -5.73
CA PRO A 116 -1.84 -8.29 -4.72
C PRO A 116 -2.35 -8.13 -3.29
N THR A 117 -1.71 -8.81 -2.35
CA THR A 117 -2.01 -8.67 -0.91
C THR A 117 -1.05 -7.69 -0.25
N ILE A 118 -1.53 -6.91 0.71
CA ILE A 118 -0.70 -6.01 1.51
C ILE A 118 -0.30 -6.74 2.80
N ILE A 119 0.98 -6.68 3.14
CA ILE A 119 1.52 -7.18 4.41
C ILE A 119 2.29 -6.04 5.07
N VAL A 120 2.00 -5.79 6.34
CA VAL A 120 2.68 -4.76 7.14
C VAL A 120 3.17 -5.34 8.46
N HIS A 121 4.00 -4.57 9.15
CA HIS A 121 4.45 -4.88 10.49
C HIS A 121 3.25 -5.04 11.45
N THR A 122 3.27 -6.08 12.29
CA THR A 122 2.17 -6.40 13.23
C THR A 122 1.73 -5.22 14.11
N ALA A 123 2.69 -4.44 14.61
CA ALA A 123 2.40 -3.25 15.45
C ALA A 123 1.79 -2.04 14.72
N ALA A 124 1.62 -2.07 13.39
CA ALA A 124 0.93 -1.00 12.68
C ALA A 124 -0.55 -0.94 13.12
N VAL A 125 -1.08 0.26 13.40
CA VAL A 125 -2.47 0.42 13.84
C VAL A 125 -3.42 0.27 12.65
N GLU A 126 -4.54 -0.42 12.87
CA GLU A 126 -5.63 -0.55 11.89
C GLU A 126 -6.80 0.38 12.24
N PRO A 127 -7.47 0.98 11.24
CA PRO A 127 -7.17 0.92 9.80
C PRO A 127 -5.83 1.60 9.47
N LEU A 128 -5.15 1.11 8.43
CA LEU A 128 -3.83 1.61 8.08
C LEU A 128 -3.86 3.11 7.78
N SER A 129 -3.08 3.84 8.57
CA SER A 129 -2.92 5.27 8.41
C SER A 129 -1.44 5.65 8.46
N ALA A 130 -1.09 6.65 7.65
CA ALA A 130 0.24 7.21 7.62
C ALA A 130 0.49 8.11 8.84
N SER A 131 1.73 8.15 9.33
CA SER A 131 2.09 9.06 10.42
C SER A 131 2.34 10.51 9.96
N LYS A 132 2.51 10.73 8.65
CA LYS A 132 2.68 12.06 8.05
C LYS A 132 2.19 12.10 6.60
N LYS A 133 2.00 13.32 6.07
CA LYS A 133 1.43 13.57 4.74
C LYS A 133 2.16 12.86 3.60
N SER A 134 3.51 12.86 3.59
CA SER A 134 4.27 12.20 2.52
C SER A 134 4.11 10.68 2.52
N SER A 135 4.04 10.07 3.70
CA SER A 135 3.73 8.64 3.83
C SER A 135 2.28 8.34 3.48
N GLY A 136 1.37 9.32 3.64
CA GLY A 136 -0.03 9.23 3.21
C GLY A 136 -0.14 8.98 1.71
N VAL A 137 0.53 9.80 0.90
CA VAL A 137 0.58 9.63 -0.57
C VAL A 137 1.13 8.25 -0.96
N VAL A 138 2.19 7.79 -0.29
CA VAL A 138 2.76 6.45 -0.55
C VAL A 138 1.79 5.34 -0.15
N LEU A 139 1.09 5.48 0.97
CA LEU A 139 0.13 4.50 1.45
C LEU A 139 -1.11 4.43 0.54
N ASP A 140 -1.60 5.56 0.05
CA ASP A 140 -2.71 5.60 -0.91
C ASP A 140 -2.29 4.86 -2.20
N ALA A 141 -1.10 5.17 -2.74
CA ALA A 141 -0.54 4.45 -3.90
C ALA A 141 -0.39 2.94 -3.67
N ILE A 142 -0.01 2.50 -2.46
CA ILE A 142 0.02 1.06 -2.09
C ILE A 142 -1.39 0.45 -2.14
N ARG A 143 -2.40 1.16 -1.60
CA ARG A 143 -3.79 0.68 -1.63
C ARG A 143 -4.31 0.59 -3.06
N ASP A 144 -4.03 1.56 -3.90
CA ASP A 144 -4.49 1.55 -5.29
C ASP A 144 -3.79 0.45 -6.10
N LEU A 145 -2.48 0.28 -5.91
CA LEU A 145 -1.74 -0.85 -6.48
C LEU A 145 -2.30 -2.21 -6.02
N SER A 146 -2.77 -2.33 -4.78
CA SER A 146 -3.35 -3.59 -4.27
C SER A 146 -4.70 -3.96 -4.89
N LYS A 147 -5.33 -3.05 -5.64
CA LYS A 147 -6.54 -3.32 -6.42
C LYS A 147 -6.22 -3.76 -7.85
N ALA A 148 -5.00 -3.48 -8.34
CA ALA A 148 -4.63 -3.70 -9.73
C ALA A 148 -4.40 -5.19 -10.05
N THR A 149 -4.95 -5.65 -11.17
CA THR A 149 -4.70 -6.98 -11.74
C THR A 149 -3.71 -6.96 -12.90
N ALA A 150 -3.35 -5.78 -13.39
CA ALA A 150 -2.31 -5.58 -14.39
C ALA A 150 -1.30 -4.54 -13.89
N LEU A 151 -0.03 -4.92 -13.82
CA LEU A 151 1.05 -4.05 -13.31
C LEU A 151 2.39 -4.41 -13.96
N SER A 152 3.26 -3.41 -14.08
CA SER A 152 4.61 -3.54 -14.60
C SER A 152 5.61 -3.18 -13.50
N ILE A 153 6.54 -4.09 -13.18
CA ILE A 153 7.64 -3.83 -12.26
C ILE A 153 8.92 -3.65 -13.07
N TYR A 154 9.58 -2.51 -12.89
CA TYR A 154 10.83 -2.19 -13.55
C TYR A 154 12.01 -2.38 -12.61
N ILE A 155 13.09 -2.99 -13.11
CA ILE A 155 14.34 -3.24 -12.38
C ILE A 155 15.55 -2.99 -13.29
N GLU A 156 16.74 -2.82 -12.72
CA GLU A 156 17.98 -2.78 -13.52
C GLU A 156 18.32 -4.17 -14.06
N ALA A 157 18.67 -4.25 -15.35
CA ALA A 157 18.97 -5.51 -16.01
C ALA A 157 20.17 -6.25 -15.39
N ARG A 158 21.16 -5.50 -14.90
CA ARG A 158 22.34 -6.05 -14.23
C ARG A 158 22.03 -6.71 -12.89
N ASP A 159 20.94 -6.29 -12.24
CA ASP A 159 20.52 -6.75 -10.92
C ASP A 159 19.26 -7.62 -11.02
N ALA A 160 19.00 -8.19 -12.21
CA ALA A 160 17.87 -9.07 -12.43
C ALA A 160 18.06 -10.40 -11.67
N PRO A 161 16.96 -11.00 -11.14
CA PRO A 161 17.05 -12.33 -10.54
C PRO A 161 17.65 -13.35 -11.53
N PRO A 162 18.54 -14.26 -11.07
CA PRO A 162 18.99 -15.34 -11.91
C PRO A 162 17.81 -16.21 -12.34
N LYS A 163 17.86 -16.75 -13.57
CA LYS A 163 16.81 -17.61 -14.15
C LYS A 163 15.43 -16.93 -14.27
N LEU A 164 15.37 -15.59 -14.26
CA LEU A 164 14.13 -14.83 -14.39
C LEU A 164 13.24 -15.27 -15.56
N GLN A 165 13.81 -15.56 -16.73
CA GLN A 165 13.03 -16.05 -17.87
C GLN A 165 12.34 -17.39 -17.56
N HIS A 166 13.05 -18.34 -16.96
CA HIS A 166 12.47 -19.64 -16.61
C HIS A 166 11.35 -19.49 -15.57
N ILE A 167 11.49 -18.54 -14.64
CA ILE A 167 10.46 -18.21 -13.66
C ILE A 167 9.23 -17.61 -14.36
N SER A 168 9.46 -16.70 -15.31
CA SER A 168 8.43 -16.11 -16.15
C SER A 168 7.62 -17.18 -16.87
N ASP A 169 8.31 -18.10 -17.54
CA ASP A 169 7.70 -19.17 -18.31
C ASP A 169 6.90 -20.12 -17.40
N ALA A 170 7.47 -20.49 -16.25
CA ALA A 170 6.79 -21.33 -15.26
C ALA A 170 5.55 -20.66 -14.65
N ALA A 171 5.61 -19.34 -14.42
CA ALA A 171 4.47 -18.57 -13.90
C ALA A 171 3.33 -18.52 -14.92
N SER A 172 3.65 -18.19 -16.18
CA SER A 172 2.68 -18.12 -17.28
C SER A 172 2.10 -19.49 -17.64
N GLN A 173 2.81 -20.59 -17.37
CA GLN A 173 2.30 -21.95 -17.52
C GLN A 173 1.49 -22.44 -16.30
N GLY A 174 1.35 -21.63 -15.25
CA GLY A 174 0.61 -21.99 -14.04
C GLY A 174 1.26 -23.13 -13.24
N LEU A 175 2.59 -23.28 -13.31
CA LEU A 175 3.29 -24.39 -12.65
C LEU A 175 3.44 -24.19 -11.13
N PHE A 176 3.21 -22.98 -10.62
CA PHE A 176 3.32 -22.69 -9.20
C PHE A 176 2.04 -23.02 -8.45
N LYS A 177 2.17 -23.83 -7.40
CA LYS A 177 1.08 -24.11 -6.45
C LYS A 177 1.03 -23.03 -5.37
N SER A 178 -0.13 -22.88 -4.75
CA SER A 178 -0.26 -22.06 -3.55
C SER A 178 0.50 -22.72 -2.40
N CYS A 179 1.42 -21.99 -1.77
CA CYS A 179 2.18 -22.46 -0.61
C CYS A 179 1.69 -21.79 0.67
N SER A 180 1.89 -22.44 1.82
CA SER A 180 1.56 -21.88 3.13
C SER A 180 2.44 -20.65 3.41
N THR A 181 1.83 -19.47 3.43
CA THR A 181 2.55 -18.20 3.67
C THR A 181 2.77 -17.87 5.14
N ARG A 182 2.20 -18.65 6.07
CA ARG A 182 2.15 -18.33 7.51
C ARG A 182 3.53 -18.17 8.13
N TYR A 183 4.43 -19.14 7.93
CA TYR A 183 5.78 -19.08 8.47
C TYR A 183 6.59 -17.92 7.89
N HIS A 184 6.45 -17.70 6.58
CA HIS A 184 7.13 -16.58 5.95
C HIS A 184 6.67 -15.25 6.53
N ILE A 185 5.35 -15.03 6.66
CA ILE A 185 4.80 -13.80 7.23
C ILE A 185 5.27 -13.61 8.69
N ALA A 186 5.27 -14.67 9.50
CA ALA A 186 5.79 -14.62 10.87
C ALA A 186 7.30 -14.28 10.93
N SER A 187 8.08 -14.66 9.92
CA SER A 187 9.52 -14.35 9.87
C SER A 187 9.85 -12.92 9.42
N LEU A 188 8.88 -12.18 8.86
CA LEU A 188 9.10 -10.81 8.40
C LEU A 188 9.44 -9.86 9.55
N TYR A 189 10.01 -8.70 9.22
CA TYR A 189 10.34 -7.63 10.17
C TYR A 189 11.28 -8.08 11.30
N GLY A 190 12.34 -8.82 10.96
CA GLY A 190 13.31 -9.31 11.94
C GLY A 190 12.73 -10.38 12.88
N GLY A 191 11.74 -11.15 12.42
CA GLY A 191 11.08 -12.19 13.22
C GLY A 191 9.94 -11.69 14.11
N ILE A 192 9.62 -10.39 14.09
CA ILE A 192 8.46 -9.84 14.80
C ILE A 192 7.14 -10.28 14.13
N GLY A 193 7.19 -10.52 12.83
CA GLY A 193 6.06 -10.95 12.04
C GLY A 193 5.30 -9.80 11.38
N GLY A 194 4.72 -10.13 10.24
CA GLY A 194 3.78 -9.29 9.54
C GLY A 194 2.34 -9.72 9.80
N LYS A 195 1.41 -8.86 9.38
CA LYS A 195 -0.01 -9.16 9.27
C LYS A 195 -0.50 -8.80 7.88
N LEU A 196 -1.42 -9.61 7.36
CA LEU A 196 -2.12 -9.30 6.13
C LEU A 196 -3.13 -8.19 6.40
N ILE A 197 -3.23 -7.27 5.46
CA ILE A 197 -4.28 -6.26 5.47
C ILE A 197 -5.31 -6.70 4.45
N GLU A 198 -6.51 -6.97 4.95
CA GLU A 198 -7.63 -7.23 4.08
C GLU A 198 -7.89 -5.95 3.28
N PRO A 199 -7.97 -6.02 1.93
CA PRO A 199 -8.48 -4.91 1.18
C PRO A 199 -9.87 -4.65 1.75
N SER A 200 -10.04 -3.50 2.40
CA SER A 200 -11.30 -3.14 3.03
C SER A 200 -12.36 -3.20 1.94
N GLY A 201 -13.11 -4.31 1.91
CA GLY A 201 -14.35 -4.39 1.16
C GLY A 201 -15.20 -3.26 1.67
N ASP A 202 -15.61 -2.39 0.74
CA ASP A 202 -16.53 -1.28 0.91
C ASP A 202 -16.74 -0.90 2.37
N THR A 203 -16.11 0.20 2.80
CA THR A 203 -16.71 1.02 3.85
C THR A 203 -18.18 1.09 3.51
N ALA A 204 -19.01 0.36 4.26
CA ALA A 204 -20.45 0.38 4.10
C ALA A 204 -20.80 1.85 3.95
N ALA A 205 -21.40 2.20 2.81
CA ALA A 205 -21.80 3.56 2.55
C ALA A 205 -22.43 4.09 3.84
N PRO A 206 -22.03 5.28 4.33
CA PRO A 206 -22.65 5.83 5.53
C PRO A 206 -24.16 5.73 5.35
N PRO A 207 -24.92 5.27 6.36
CA PRO A 207 -26.32 4.94 6.19
C PRO A 207 -27.02 6.07 5.45
N SER A 208 -27.61 5.74 4.30
CA SER A 208 -28.38 6.71 3.52
C SER A 208 -29.52 7.20 4.39
N TYR A 209 -29.42 8.43 4.86
CA TYR A 209 -30.47 9.08 5.65
C TYR A 209 -31.49 9.70 4.70
N ASP A 210 -32.10 8.87 3.85
CA ASP A 210 -33.17 9.28 2.95
C ASP A 210 -34.44 8.51 3.26
N GLU A 211 -34.84 8.58 4.54
CA GLU A 211 -36.22 8.33 4.95
C GLU A 211 -36.52 9.15 6.22
N THR A 212 -36.64 10.46 6.06
CA THR A 212 -37.40 11.28 7.02
C THR A 212 -38.39 12.15 6.27
N THR A 213 -39.30 11.51 5.55
CA THR A 213 -40.52 12.17 5.13
C THR A 213 -41.40 12.39 6.35
N SER A 214 -41.67 13.67 6.63
CA SER A 214 -42.78 14.18 7.43
C SER A 214 -42.73 13.96 8.95
N ARG A 215 -41.98 14.82 9.64
CA ARG A 215 -42.47 15.36 10.91
C ARG A 215 -42.57 16.88 10.77
N PRO A 216 -43.75 17.50 11.02
CA PRO A 216 -43.85 18.96 10.99
C PRO A 216 -42.93 19.54 12.07
N PRO A 217 -42.29 20.70 11.82
CA PRO A 217 -41.46 21.34 12.81
C PRO A 217 -42.30 21.65 14.07
N PRO A 218 -41.72 21.53 15.28
CA PRO A 218 -42.39 21.97 16.49
C PRO A 218 -42.73 23.47 16.38
N PRO A 219 -43.85 23.93 16.98
CA PRO A 219 -44.23 25.32 16.93
C PRO A 219 -43.14 26.20 17.55
N PRO A 220 -42.91 27.41 17.02
CA PRO A 220 -41.93 28.33 17.59
C PRO A 220 -42.30 28.67 19.03
N PRO A 221 -41.32 28.86 19.94
CA PRO A 221 -41.58 29.28 21.30
C PRO A 221 -42.25 30.67 21.31
N PRO A 222 -43.09 30.98 22.31
CA PRO A 222 -43.74 32.28 22.43
C PRO A 222 -42.69 33.40 22.47
N ILE A 223 -42.88 34.42 21.63
CA ILE A 223 -42.10 35.65 21.67
C ILE A 223 -42.54 36.41 22.92
N GLU A 224 -41.81 36.24 24.02
CA GLU A 224 -41.88 37.18 25.13
C GLU A 224 -41.18 38.47 24.70
N PHE A 225 -41.96 39.52 24.45
CA PHE A 225 -41.44 40.86 24.23
C PHE A 225 -40.77 41.36 25.53
N PRO A 226 -39.44 41.59 25.55
CA PRO A 226 -38.82 42.23 26.71
C PRO A 226 -39.28 43.68 26.73
N SER A 227 -40.11 43.97 27.72
CA SER A 227 -40.60 45.30 28.04
C SER A 227 -39.43 46.23 28.35
N LYS A 228 -39.34 47.33 27.59
CA LYS A 228 -38.75 48.63 27.92
C LYS A 228 -37.50 48.65 28.85
N LYS A 229 -36.36 48.95 28.23
CA LYS A 229 -35.22 49.79 28.69
C LYS A 229 -35.00 49.93 30.21
N ARG A 230 -33.79 49.57 30.67
CA ARG A 230 -33.09 50.34 31.71
C ARG A 230 -31.66 50.71 31.27
N PRO A 231 -31.15 51.87 31.72
CA PRO A 231 -29.97 52.54 31.15
C PRO A 231 -28.65 51.84 31.49
N ARG A 232 -27.65 52.00 30.61
CA ARG A 232 -26.26 51.61 30.88
C ARG A 232 -25.73 52.44 32.04
N GLN A 233 -25.18 51.77 33.05
CA GLN A 233 -24.41 52.40 34.12
C GLN A 233 -22.95 52.08 33.85
N ASP A 234 -22.25 53.01 33.19
CA ASP A 234 -20.80 53.06 33.20
C ASP A 234 -20.38 53.36 34.64
N THR A 235 -19.55 52.49 35.22
CA THR A 235 -18.86 52.81 36.46
C THR A 235 -17.38 52.75 36.15
N GLU A 236 -16.83 53.93 35.86
CA GLU A 236 -15.40 54.21 36.00
C GLU A 236 -15.00 53.88 37.44
N THR A 237 -13.91 53.12 37.61
CA THR A 237 -13.19 53.08 38.88
C THR A 237 -11.80 53.63 38.63
N GLU A 238 -11.74 54.94 38.83
CA GLU A 238 -10.59 55.74 39.17
C GLU A 238 -9.77 55.04 40.26
N ARG A 239 -8.47 54.86 40.03
CA ARG A 239 -7.51 54.50 41.08
C ARG A 239 -6.35 55.47 40.99
N ASP A 240 -6.56 56.64 41.56
CA ASP A 240 -5.50 57.57 41.90
C ASP A 240 -4.85 57.16 43.23
N ASP A 241 -3.62 56.68 43.06
CA ASP A 241 -2.38 57.25 43.62
C ASP A 241 -2.08 57.19 45.14
N ILE A 242 -0.76 57.21 45.37
CA ILE A 242 0.01 57.71 46.53
C ILE A 242 0.99 56.68 47.18
N THR A 243 2.17 56.60 46.55
CA THR A 243 3.53 56.93 47.05
C THR A 243 4.27 56.17 48.18
N LEU A 244 5.61 56.11 47.97
CA LEU A 244 6.78 56.05 48.88
C LEU A 244 7.34 54.67 49.25
N LEU A 245 8.43 54.24 48.60
CA LEU A 245 9.84 54.61 48.90
C LEU A 245 10.77 54.13 47.78
#